data_AF-A0A9D9Z119-F1
#
_entry.id   AF-A0A9D9Z119-F1
#
_cell.length_a   1.000
_cell.length_b   1.000
_cell.length_c   1.000
_cell.angle_alpha   90.00
_cell.angle_beta   90.00
_cell.angle_gamma   90.00
#
_symmetry.space_group_name_H-M   'P 1'
#
loop_
_entity.id
_entity.type
_entity.pdbx_description
1 polymer ?
#
loop_
_entity_poly.entity_id
_entity_poly.type
_entity_poly.pdbx_seq_one_letter_code
_entity_poly.pdbx_strand_id
1 'polypeptide(L)'
;DELVEQPSFKVNFVRLTRENYIKNQKKIEDNLSSKKLFSEIIQSLKSDAVESFTSDKFYYLREFLELEQEKIKNMKIGEIGFLNTEDYFSLFQLIDIKDNSRSFEQVKEELKETLEEALNLEIYNNYVETLFNEARIEFDEKNCKLLFR
;
A
#
# COMPACT_ATOMS: atom_id res chain seq x y z
N ASP A 1 14.00 -2.14 29.41
CA ASP A 1 14.87 -1.81 28.26
C ASP A 1 14.78 -2.87 27.17
N GLU A 2 13.57 -3.14 26.68
CA GLU A 2 13.39 -4.03 25.54
C GLU A 2 13.38 -3.18 24.27
N LEU A 3 14.28 -3.49 23.34
CA LEU A 3 14.27 -2.93 22.00
C LEU A 3 13.23 -3.71 21.20
N VAL A 4 12.32 -2.98 20.56
CA VAL A 4 11.40 -3.59 19.59
C VAL A 4 12.09 -3.54 18.24
N GLU A 5 12.41 -4.70 17.68
CA GLU A 5 12.91 -4.79 16.30
C GLU A 5 11.77 -4.46 15.34
N GLN A 6 11.79 -3.25 14.78
CA GLN A 6 10.89 -2.84 13.69
C GLN A 6 11.73 -2.51 12.46
N PRO A 7 11.99 -3.48 11.57
CA PRO A 7 12.71 -3.20 10.34
C PRO A 7 11.90 -2.22 9.49
N SER A 8 12.54 -1.16 9.01
CA SER A 8 11.94 -0.18 8.12
C SER A 8 12.36 -0.42 6.68
N PHE A 9 11.43 -0.64 5.77
CA PHE A 9 11.72 -0.89 4.36
C PHE A 9 11.52 0.35 3.49
N LYS A 10 12.53 0.69 2.68
CA LYS A 10 12.32 1.58 1.53
C LYS A 10 11.98 0.71 0.32
N VAL A 11 10.83 0.94 -0.30
CA VAL A 11 10.36 0.13 -1.42
C VAL A 11 9.91 1.00 -2.58
N ASN A 12 10.16 0.54 -3.81
CA ASN A 12 9.40 0.98 -4.96
C ASN A 12 8.21 0.04 -5.14
N PHE A 13 7.02 0.58 -5.42
CA PHE A 13 5.79 -0.18 -5.47
C PHE A 13 4.93 0.17 -6.68
N VAL A 14 4.23 -0.84 -7.18
CA VAL A 14 3.12 -0.67 -8.12
C VAL A 14 2.02 -1.72 -7.86
N ARG A 15 0.76 -1.28 -7.86
CA ARG A 15 -0.42 -2.15 -7.73
C ARG A 15 -1.33 -2.01 -8.94
N LEU A 16 -1.82 -3.16 -9.42
CA LEU A 16 -2.80 -3.29 -10.49
C LEU A 16 -4.09 -3.90 -9.94
N THR A 17 -5.23 -3.46 -10.47
CA THR A 17 -6.47 -4.24 -10.32
C THR A 17 -6.31 -5.61 -10.99
N ARG A 18 -7.16 -6.58 -10.61
CA ARG A 18 -7.23 -7.89 -11.26
C ARG A 18 -7.38 -7.79 -12.78
N GLU A 19 -8.26 -6.92 -13.27
CA GLU A 19 -8.49 -6.70 -14.71
C GLU A 19 -7.22 -6.21 -15.42
N ASN A 20 -6.56 -5.19 -14.86
CA ASN A 20 -5.35 -4.63 -15.45
C ASN A 20 -4.18 -5.61 -15.40
N TYR A 21 -4.10 -6.45 -14.35
CA TYR A 21 -3.13 -7.54 -14.30
C TYR A 21 -3.35 -8.56 -15.41
N ILE A 22 -4.57 -9.09 -15.58
CA ILE A 22 -4.87 -10.09 -16.62
C ILE A 22 -4.52 -9.54 -18.01
N LYS A 23 -4.88 -8.29 -18.29
CA LYS A 23 -4.53 -7.59 -19.54
C LYS A 23 -3.02 -7.52 -19.79
N ASN A 24 -2.22 -7.37 -18.73
CA ASN A 24 -0.77 -7.17 -18.79
C ASN A 24 0.06 -8.41 -18.40
N GLN A 25 -0.58 -9.55 -18.08
CA GLN A 25 0.07 -10.69 -17.42
C GLN A 25 1.31 -11.18 -18.17
N LYS A 26 1.17 -11.48 -19.47
CA LYS A 26 2.28 -11.97 -20.28
C LYS A 26 3.47 -10.99 -20.31
N LYS A 27 3.17 -9.70 -20.42
CA LYS A 27 4.19 -8.63 -20.42
C LYS A 27 4.93 -8.57 -19.08
N ILE A 28 4.22 -8.76 -17.96
CA ILE A 28 4.80 -8.79 -16.62
C ILE A 28 5.72 -10.02 -16.47
N GLU A 29 5.24 -11.21 -16.86
CA GLU A 29 6.01 -12.46 -16.82
C GLU A 29 7.28 -12.39 -17.70
N ASP A 30 7.17 -11.83 -18.90
CA ASP A 30 8.30 -11.61 -19.81
C ASP A 30 9.32 -10.63 -19.20
N ASN A 31 8.86 -9.55 -18.57
CA ASN A 31 9.73 -8.55 -17.95
C ASN A 31 10.47 -9.13 -16.71
N LEU A 32 9.79 -9.92 -15.90
CA LEU A 32 10.38 -10.56 -14.71
C LEU A 32 11.42 -11.62 -15.09
N SER A 33 11.13 -12.43 -16.11
CA SER A 33 12.06 -13.47 -16.60
C SER A 33 13.29 -12.90 -17.31
N SER A 34 13.15 -11.74 -17.98
CA SER A 34 14.25 -11.08 -18.69
C SER A 34 15.17 -10.21 -17.81
N LYS A 35 14.96 -10.19 -16.48
CA LYS A 35 15.74 -9.36 -15.53
C LYS A 35 15.77 -7.87 -15.89
N LYS A 36 14.68 -7.34 -16.45
CA LYS A 36 14.56 -5.90 -16.69
C LYS A 36 14.65 -5.11 -15.38
N LEU A 37 15.11 -3.87 -15.49
CA LEU A 37 15.11 -2.96 -14.35
C LEU A 37 13.67 -2.69 -13.90
N PHE A 38 13.45 -2.61 -12.59
CA PHE A 38 12.13 -2.37 -12.01
C PHE A 38 11.46 -1.10 -12.57
N SER A 39 12.27 -0.05 -12.83
CA SER A 39 11.83 1.20 -13.44
C SER A 39 11.23 1.01 -14.84
N GLU A 40 11.77 0.08 -15.64
CA GLU A 40 11.24 -0.25 -16.97
C GLU A 40 9.90 -0.98 -16.86
N ILE A 41 9.76 -1.86 -15.87
CA ILE A 41 8.51 -2.57 -15.61
C ILE A 41 7.42 -1.57 -15.23
N ILE A 42 7.68 -0.67 -14.27
CA ILE A 42 6.74 0.38 -13.85
C ILE A 42 6.37 1.29 -15.01
N GLN A 43 7.35 1.80 -15.76
CA GLN A 43 7.06 2.71 -16.87
C GLN A 43 6.13 2.04 -17.90
N SER A 44 6.28 0.74 -18.09
CA SER A 44 5.43 -0.04 -18.98
C SER A 44 4.01 -0.27 -18.44
N LEU A 45 3.78 -0.10 -17.13
CA LEU A 45 2.50 -0.31 -16.44
C LEU A 45 1.84 1.01 -15.98
N LYS A 46 2.53 2.15 -16.11
CA LYS A 46 2.16 3.42 -15.47
C LYS A 46 0.74 3.92 -15.79
N SER A 47 0.21 3.66 -16.98
CA SER A 47 -1.16 4.03 -17.36
C SER A 47 -2.25 3.16 -16.72
N ASP A 48 -1.89 1.95 -16.31
CA ASP A 48 -2.80 0.91 -15.86
C ASP A 48 -2.65 0.65 -14.34
N ALA A 49 -1.75 1.37 -13.68
CA ALA A 49 -1.51 1.29 -12.25
C ALA A 49 -2.60 2.01 -11.45
N VAL A 50 -3.09 1.36 -10.40
CA VAL A 50 -3.98 1.97 -9.40
C VAL A 50 -3.16 2.86 -8.48
N GLU A 51 -1.98 2.37 -8.09
CA GLU A 51 -1.05 3.04 -7.19
C GLU A 51 0.38 2.79 -7.66
N SER A 52 1.22 3.83 -7.57
CA SER A 52 2.67 3.70 -7.75
C SER A 52 3.40 4.78 -6.98
N PHE A 53 4.33 4.38 -6.11
CA PHE A 53 5.10 5.30 -5.29
C PHE A 53 6.46 4.71 -4.89
N THR A 54 7.34 5.59 -4.40
CA THR A 54 8.55 5.25 -3.66
C THR A 54 8.34 5.73 -2.23
N SER A 55 8.32 4.83 -1.25
CA SER A 55 8.14 5.21 0.16
C SER A 55 9.45 5.12 0.92
N ASP A 56 9.80 6.22 1.61
CA ASP A 56 11.00 6.38 2.44
C ASP A 56 10.73 6.21 3.94
N LYS A 57 9.47 5.99 4.33
CA LYS A 57 9.03 5.87 5.72
C LYS A 57 8.27 4.56 5.89
N PHE A 58 8.80 3.64 6.68
CA PHE A 58 8.10 2.42 7.05
C PHE A 58 7.69 2.51 8.52
N TYR A 59 6.42 2.82 8.70
CA TYR A 59 5.64 2.42 9.86
C TYR A 59 4.38 1.82 9.28
N TYR A 60 3.98 0.65 9.76
CA TYR A 60 2.71 -0.03 9.48
C TYR A 60 1.76 0.79 8.60
N LEU A 61 2.05 0.79 7.31
CA LEU A 61 1.41 1.72 6.39
C LEU A 61 0.14 1.02 5.95
N ARG A 62 -1.00 1.64 6.23
CA ARG A 62 -2.32 1.29 5.66
C ARG A 62 -2.25 1.02 4.14
N GLU A 63 -1.21 1.51 3.45
CA GLU A 63 -0.96 1.31 2.01
C GLU A 63 -0.64 -0.16 1.62
N PHE A 64 -0.07 -0.97 2.53
CA PHE A 64 0.29 -2.37 2.26
C PHE A 64 -0.49 -3.35 3.13
N LEU A 65 -1.01 -4.40 2.50
CA LEU A 65 -1.65 -5.51 3.17
C LEU A 65 -0.60 -6.38 3.87
N GLU A 66 -1.00 -7.05 4.94
CA GLU A 66 -0.14 -7.88 5.80
C GLU A 66 0.70 -8.89 4.99
N LEU A 67 0.10 -9.52 3.98
CA LEU A 67 0.76 -10.47 3.08
C LEU A 67 1.91 -9.84 2.25
N GLU A 68 1.80 -8.56 1.88
CA GLU A 68 2.87 -7.85 1.17
C GLU A 68 4.04 -7.58 2.11
N GLN A 69 3.75 -7.23 3.36
CA GLN A 69 4.75 -6.96 4.39
C GLN A 69 5.56 -8.22 4.71
N GLU A 70 4.91 -9.37 4.88
CA GLU A 70 5.60 -10.64 5.10
C GLU A 70 6.52 -11.02 3.95
N LYS A 71 6.10 -10.77 2.70
CA LYS A 71 6.98 -11.00 1.54
C LYS A 71 8.18 -10.07 1.54
N ILE A 72 7.97 -8.77 1.74
CA ILE A 72 9.04 -7.76 1.72
C ILE A 72 10.08 -8.06 2.81
N LYS A 73 9.65 -8.48 4.00
CA LYS A 73 10.54 -8.80 5.13
C LYS A 73 11.58 -9.88 4.81
N ASN A 74 11.26 -10.78 3.88
CA ASN A 74 12.13 -11.90 3.51
C ASN A 74 12.95 -11.63 2.23
N MET A 75 12.83 -10.45 1.62
CA MET A 75 13.54 -10.08 0.40
C MET A 75 14.95 -9.56 0.66
N LYS A 76 15.81 -9.70 -0.36
CA LYS A 76 17.11 -9.03 -0.40
C LYS A 76 16.98 -7.65 -1.03
N ILE A 77 17.85 -6.73 -0.64
CA ILE A 77 17.93 -5.41 -1.29
C ILE A 77 18.18 -5.58 -2.80
N GLY A 78 17.40 -4.86 -3.59
CA GLY A 78 17.37 -4.90 -5.06
C GLY A 78 16.46 -5.98 -5.64
N GLU A 79 16.02 -6.95 -4.84
CA GLU A 79 15.12 -8.03 -5.28
C GLU A 79 13.76 -7.47 -5.69
N ILE A 80 13.18 -8.07 -6.72
CA ILE A 80 11.83 -7.76 -7.19
C ILE A 80 10.91 -8.89 -6.72
N GLY A 81 9.97 -8.55 -5.85
CA GLY A 81 8.94 -9.43 -5.35
C GLY A 81 7.59 -9.12 -5.99
N PHE A 82 6.70 -10.10 -6.00
CA PHE A 82 5.32 -9.92 -6.41
C PHE A 82 4.35 -10.66 -5.49
N LEU A 83 3.14 -10.14 -5.39
CA LEU A 83 2.00 -10.77 -4.72
C LEU A 83 0.81 -10.76 -5.68
N ASN A 84 0.18 -11.91 -5.86
CA ASN A 84 -1.02 -12.07 -6.69
C ASN A 84 -2.13 -12.60 -5.80
N THR A 85 -3.22 -11.85 -5.68
CA THR A 85 -4.42 -12.23 -4.94
C THR A 85 -5.62 -12.31 -5.89
N GLU A 86 -6.80 -12.62 -5.37
CA GLU A 86 -8.02 -12.61 -6.18
C GLU A 86 -8.35 -11.21 -6.72
N ASP A 87 -8.05 -10.17 -5.94
CA ASP A 87 -8.48 -8.80 -6.22
C ASP A 87 -7.43 -7.93 -6.91
N TYR A 88 -6.14 -8.21 -6.67
CA TYR A 88 -5.07 -7.35 -7.14
C TYR A 88 -3.76 -8.09 -7.41
N PHE A 89 -2.89 -7.40 -8.14
CA PHE A 89 -1.50 -7.78 -8.32
C PHE A 89 -0.59 -6.65 -7.84
N SER A 90 0.36 -7.00 -7.00
CA SER A 90 1.34 -6.08 -6.44
C SER A 90 2.75 -6.48 -6.87
N LEU A 91 3.54 -5.48 -7.26
CA LEU A 91 4.94 -5.64 -7.60
C LEU A 91 5.76 -4.64 -6.79
N PHE A 92 6.82 -5.13 -6.14
CA PHE A 92 7.64 -4.32 -5.23
C PHE A 92 9.11 -4.63 -5.43
N GLN A 93 9.94 -3.60 -5.30
CA GLN A 93 11.40 -3.74 -5.21
C GLN A 93 11.87 -3.19 -3.89
N LEU A 94 12.56 -4.02 -3.12
CA LEU A 94 13.20 -3.59 -1.88
C LEU A 94 14.44 -2.74 -2.21
N ILE A 95 14.49 -1.51 -1.73
CA ILE A 95 15.59 -0.56 -1.99
C ILE A 95 16.55 -0.50 -0.81
N ASP A 96 16.02 -0.50 0.40
CA ASP A 96 16.81 -0.38 1.62
C ASP A 96 16.08 -1.02 2.81
N ILE A 97 16.85 -1.56 3.75
CA ILE A 97 16.35 -2.01 5.05
C ILE A 97 17.06 -1.17 6.10
N LYS A 98 16.33 -0.30 6.79
CA LYS A 98 16.83 0.42 7.95
C LYS A 98 16.53 -0.40 9.19
N ASP A 99 17.59 -0.74 9.90
CA ASP A 99 17.49 -1.33 11.23
C ASP A 99 17.05 -0.24 12.21
N ASN A 100 15.73 -0.13 12.40
CA ASN A 100 15.11 0.83 13.30
C ASN A 100 14.86 0.16 14.65
N SER A 101 15.94 -0.32 15.29
CA SER A 101 15.87 -0.69 16.70
C SER A 101 15.52 0.56 17.51
N ARG A 102 14.33 0.54 18.11
CA ARG A 102 13.78 1.66 18.89
C ARG A 102 13.39 1.17 20.26
N SER A 103 13.39 2.11 21.22
CA SER A 103 12.81 1.79 22.52
C SER A 103 11.31 1.56 22.35
N PHE A 104 10.77 0.62 23.12
CA PHE A 104 9.32 0.36 23.18
C PHE A 104 8.51 1.65 23.36
N GLU A 105 9.03 2.60 24.16
CA GLU A 105 8.31 3.84 24.44
C GLU A 105 8.23 4.79 23.24
N GLN A 106 9.24 4.81 22.37
CA GLN A 106 9.17 5.56 21.10
C GLN A 106 8.15 4.95 20.14
N VAL A 107 8.13 3.62 20.03
CA VAL A 107 7.17 2.89 19.20
C VAL A 107 5.74 3.10 19.68
N LYS A 108 5.53 3.12 20.99
CA LYS A 108 4.23 3.31 21.63
C LYS A 108 3.65 4.70 21.37
N GLU A 109 4.45 5.77 21.49
CA GLU A 109 3.96 7.13 21.21
C GLU A 109 3.63 7.31 19.71
N GLU A 110 4.44 6.76 18.81
CA GLU A 110 4.17 6.83 17.37
C GLU A 110 2.95 6.01 16.93
N LEU A 111 2.76 4.82 17.52
CA LEU A 111 1.53 4.03 17.36
C LEU A 111 0.31 4.78 17.88
N LYS A 112 0.45 5.50 18.99
CA LYS A 112 -0.61 6.30 19.56
C LYS A 112 -0.99 7.47 18.65
N GLU A 113 -0.02 8.21 18.11
CA GLU A 113 -0.27 9.25 17.11
C GLU A 113 -0.97 8.67 15.87
N THR A 114 -0.49 7.53 15.36
CA THR A 114 -1.10 6.84 14.20
C THR A 114 -2.54 6.39 14.49
N LEU A 115 -2.79 5.86 15.69
CA LEU A 115 -4.12 5.45 16.13
C LEU A 115 -5.04 6.66 16.31
N GLU A 116 -4.55 7.76 16.87
CA GLU A 116 -5.29 9.01 17.01
C GLU A 116 -5.64 9.60 15.64
N GLU A 117 -4.73 9.58 14.67
CA GLU A 117 -5.03 9.96 13.28
C GLU A 117 -6.09 9.05 12.64
N ALA A 118 -5.97 7.73 12.82
CA ALA A 118 -6.94 6.78 12.28
C ALA A 118 -8.33 6.90 12.91
N LEU A 119 -8.39 7.08 14.24
CA LEU A 119 -9.62 7.35 15.00
C LEU A 119 -10.23 8.69 14.60
N ASN A 120 -9.41 9.73 14.41
CA ASN A 120 -9.90 11.02 13.93
C ASN A 120 -10.48 10.90 12.52
N LEU A 121 -9.90 10.08 11.64
CA LEU A 121 -10.45 9.81 10.31
C LEU A 121 -11.77 9.05 10.38
N GLU A 122 -11.90 8.07 11.27
CA GLU A 122 -13.14 7.30 11.48
C GLU A 122 -14.24 8.18 12.10
N ILE A 123 -13.89 8.98 13.11
CA ILE A 123 -14.79 9.99 13.70
C ILE A 123 -15.22 11.01 12.63
N TYR A 124 -14.30 11.45 11.77
CA TYR A 124 -14.61 12.34 10.66
C TYR A 124 -15.56 11.69 9.65
N ASN A 125 -15.31 10.44 9.26
CA ASN A 125 -16.18 9.70 8.34
C ASN A 125 -17.58 9.49 8.94
N ASN A 126 -17.68 9.11 10.22
CA ASN A 126 -18.94 8.96 10.94
C ASN A 126 -19.68 10.29 11.10
N TYR A 127 -18.94 11.38 11.31
CA TYR A 127 -19.51 12.73 11.38
C TYR A 127 -20.04 13.19 10.02
N VAL A 128 -19.29 12.93 8.94
CA VAL A 128 -19.71 13.20 7.56
C VAL A 128 -20.96 12.39 7.23
N GLU A 129 -21.00 11.09 7.56
CA GLU A 129 -22.18 10.23 7.36
C GLU A 129 -23.40 10.73 8.14
N THR A 130 -23.20 11.19 9.38
CA THR A 130 -24.26 11.78 10.20
C THR A 130 -24.82 13.05 9.55
N LEU A 131 -23.95 13.97 9.11
CA LEU A 131 -24.36 15.18 8.41
C LEU A 131 -25.07 14.89 7.08
N PHE A 132 -24.64 13.88 6.33
CA PHE A 132 -25.33 13.43 5.10
C PHE A 132 -26.74 12.91 5.41
N ASN A 133 -26.88 12.09 6.45
CA ASN A 133 -28.17 11.54 6.89
C ASN A 133 -29.11 12.64 7.42
N GLU A 134 -28.58 13.62 8.17
CA GLU A 134 -29.34 14.77 8.66
C GLU A 134 -29.77 15.74 7.56
N ALA A 135 -28.92 15.92 6.54
CA ALA A 135 -29.20 16.80 5.40
C ALA A 135 -30.28 16.26 4.44
N ARG A 136 -30.78 15.03 4.64
CA ARG A 136 -31.81 14.36 3.80
C ARG A 136 -31.53 14.50 2.30
N ILE A 137 -30.26 14.33 1.93
CA ILE A 137 -29.84 14.46 0.54
C ILE A 137 -30.38 13.24 -0.22
N GLU A 138 -31.41 13.45 -1.05
CA GLU A 138 -31.91 12.43 -1.96
C GLU A 138 -30.94 12.28 -3.13
N PHE A 139 -30.26 11.14 -3.18
CA PHE A 139 -29.34 10.83 -4.26
C PHE A 139 -30.07 10.09 -5.39
N ASP A 140 -30.03 10.65 -6.60
CA ASP A 140 -30.38 9.90 -7.82
C ASP A 140 -29.34 8.78 -8.00
N GLU A 141 -29.80 7.55 -7.81
CA GLU A 141 -29.04 6.29 -7.64
C GLU A 141 -27.97 6.05 -8.72
N LYS A 142 -28.12 6.71 -9.87
CA LYS A 142 -27.21 6.62 -11.01
C LYS A 142 -25.87 7.34 -10.81
N ASN A 143 -25.79 8.36 -9.94
CA ASN A 143 -24.62 9.23 -9.80
C ASN A 143 -23.76 8.99 -8.54
N CYS A 144 -24.28 8.25 -7.54
CA CYS A 144 -23.63 8.17 -6.23
C CYS A 144 -22.80 6.92 -5.95
N LYS A 145 -22.78 5.93 -6.86
CA LYS A 145 -21.88 4.76 -6.75
C LYS A 145 -20.39 5.13 -6.79
N LEU A 146 -20.04 6.35 -7.21
CA LEU A 146 -18.68 6.87 -7.26
C LEU A 146 -18.22 7.61 -5.99
N LEU A 147 -19.14 7.97 -5.08
CA LEU A 147 -18.83 8.82 -3.91
C LEU A 147 -18.40 8.04 -2.65
N PHE A 148 -18.56 6.72 -2.63
CA PHE A 148 -18.28 5.86 -1.46
C PHE A 148 -17.28 4.73 -1.77
N ARG A 149 -16.24 5.03 -2.55
CA ARG A 149 -15.05 4.19 -2.67
C ARG A 149 -13.91 4.79 -1.89
#